data_AF-A0A9D3Z4M6-F1
#
_entry.id   AF-A0A9D3Z4M6-F1
#
_cell.length_a   1.000
_cell.length_b   1.000
_cell.length_c   1.000
_cell.angle_alpha   90.00
_cell.angle_beta   90.00
_cell.angle_gamma   90.00
#
_symmetry.space_group_name_H-M   'P 1'
#
loop_
_entity.id
_entity.type
_entity.pdbx_description
1 polymer ?
#
loop_
_entity_poly.entity_id
_entity_poly.type
_entity_poly.pdbx_seq_one_letter_code
_entity_poly.pdbx_strand_id
1 'polypeptide(L)'
;MNLQKLRSNRGGTKRTIAILLEKIEEKKENGTLIEINSLLKNLETKLDILETLNEIFLSNTQTEEIEDEIVETDIYMMGLRMKLDTLIAERGRGETGVGGQQTTFHPLDAQRDQADTR
;
A
#
# COMPACT_ATOMS: atom_id res chain seq x y z
N MET A 1 -21.38 17.34 -12.75
CA MET A 1 -20.46 16.17 -12.71
C MET A 1 -21.11 15.02 -13.47
N ASN A 2 -20.37 14.15 -14.18
CA ASN A 2 -20.95 13.06 -15.00
C ASN A 2 -20.84 11.73 -14.24
N LEU A 3 -21.98 11.18 -13.80
CA LEU A 3 -22.08 9.93 -13.02
C LEU A 3 -21.50 8.71 -13.76
N GLN A 4 -21.68 8.62 -15.07
CA GLN A 4 -21.12 7.54 -15.87
C GLN A 4 -19.59 7.57 -15.85
N LYS A 5 -18.98 8.75 -15.95
CA LYS A 5 -17.52 8.90 -15.83
C LYS A 5 -17.04 8.49 -14.44
N LEU A 6 -17.78 8.85 -13.39
CA LEU A 6 -17.43 8.49 -12.02
C LEU A 6 -17.52 6.98 -11.77
N ARG A 7 -18.56 6.32 -12.26
CA ARG A 7 -18.70 4.85 -12.24
C ARG A 7 -17.57 4.16 -13.00
N SER A 8 -17.22 4.65 -14.20
CA SER A 8 -16.07 4.13 -14.97
C SER A 8 -14.74 4.29 -14.23
N ASN A 9 -14.52 5.43 -13.58
CA ASN A 9 -13.32 5.67 -12.78
C ASN A 9 -13.24 4.72 -11.57
N ARG A 10 -14.35 4.51 -10.85
CA ARG A 10 -14.44 3.52 -9.75
C ARG A 10 -14.08 2.12 -10.24
N GLY A 11 -14.68 1.68 -11.36
CA GLY A 11 -14.37 0.37 -11.96
C GLY A 11 -12.91 0.24 -12.40
N GLY A 12 -12.34 1.28 -13.01
CA GLY A 12 -10.92 1.32 -13.41
C GLY A 12 -9.96 1.24 -12.22
N THR A 13 -10.30 1.93 -11.12
CA THR A 13 -9.52 1.87 -9.87
C THR A 13 -9.60 0.49 -9.22
N LYS A 14 -10.80 -0.13 -9.12
CA LYS A 14 -10.96 -1.52 -8.65
C LYS A 14 -10.10 -2.50 -9.44
N ARG A 15 -10.09 -2.38 -10.78
CA ARG A 15 -9.25 -3.21 -11.64
C ARG A 15 -7.75 -3.00 -11.38
N THR A 16 -7.32 -1.76 -11.21
CA THR A 16 -5.91 -1.44 -10.92
C THR A 16 -5.47 -2.03 -9.58
N ILE A 17 -6.34 -1.98 -8.56
CA ILE A 17 -6.09 -2.59 -7.26
C ILE A 17 -5.92 -4.11 -7.37
N ALA A 18 -6.81 -4.79 -8.11
CA ALA A 18 -6.70 -6.23 -8.33
C ALA A 18 -5.34 -6.62 -8.95
N ILE A 19 -4.90 -5.88 -9.99
CA ILE A 19 -3.60 -6.10 -10.63
C ILE A 19 -2.44 -5.86 -9.65
N LEU A 20 -2.53 -4.85 -8.78
CA LEU A 20 -1.50 -4.59 -7.76
C LEU A 20 -1.42 -5.74 -6.75
N LEU A 21 -2.56 -6.29 -6.33
CA LEU A 21 -2.59 -7.44 -5.41
C LEU A 21 -1.96 -8.69 -6.02
N GLU A 22 -2.24 -8.99 -7.29
CA GLU A 22 -1.60 -10.09 -8.02
C GLU A 22 -0.08 -9.90 -8.06
N LYS A 23 0.39 -8.70 -8.41
CA LYS A 23 1.83 -8.38 -8.43
C LYS A 23 2.48 -8.49 -7.06
N ILE A 24 1.79 -8.08 -5.99
CA ILE A 24 2.31 -8.22 -4.63
C ILE A 24 2.46 -9.70 -4.28
N GLU A 25 1.48 -10.53 -4.64
CA GLU A 25 1.54 -11.98 -4.39
C GLU A 25 2.70 -12.63 -5.16
N GLU A 26 2.84 -12.32 -6.46
CA GLU A 26 3.96 -12.81 -7.28
C GLU A 26 5.32 -12.41 -6.70
N LYS A 27 5.43 -11.17 -6.21
CA LYS A 27 6.66 -10.63 -5.64
C LYS A 27 6.89 -11.04 -4.19
N LYS A 28 5.91 -11.62 -3.50
CA LYS A 28 6.06 -12.07 -2.11
C LYS A 28 7.10 -13.19 -1.99
N GLU A 29 7.23 -14.02 -3.03
CA GLU A 29 8.15 -15.17 -3.04
C GLU A 29 9.58 -14.80 -3.49
N ASN A 30 9.74 -13.82 -4.38
CA ASN A 30 11.00 -13.58 -5.10
C ASN A 30 11.38 -12.09 -5.25
N GLY A 31 10.53 -11.17 -4.79
CA GLY A 31 10.73 -9.74 -4.92
C GLY A 31 11.62 -9.17 -3.81
N THR A 32 12.29 -8.07 -4.12
CA THR A 32 13.03 -7.31 -3.12
C THR A 32 12.07 -6.58 -2.16
N LEU A 33 12.53 -6.32 -0.94
CA LEU A 33 11.76 -5.55 0.05
C LEU A 33 11.35 -4.17 -0.50
N ILE A 34 12.22 -3.51 -1.28
CA ILE A 34 11.95 -2.20 -1.88
C ILE A 34 10.82 -2.30 -2.92
N GLU A 35 10.84 -3.33 -3.78
CA GLU A 35 9.77 -3.54 -4.77
C GLU A 35 8.42 -3.79 -4.09
N ILE A 36 8.39 -4.67 -3.08
CA ILE A 36 7.16 -4.99 -2.35
C ILE A 36 6.61 -3.75 -1.63
N ASN A 37 7.46 -2.99 -0.94
CA ASN A 37 7.04 -1.77 -0.23
C ASN A 37 6.50 -0.70 -1.20
N SER A 38 7.11 -0.57 -2.38
CA SER A 38 6.60 0.32 -3.44
C SER A 38 5.23 -0.12 -3.93
N LEU A 39 5.02 -1.42 -4.14
CA LEU A 39 3.71 -1.97 -4.53
C LEU A 39 2.65 -1.79 -3.45
N LEU A 40 2.99 -2.00 -2.18
CA LEU A 40 2.08 -1.79 -1.05
C LEU A 40 1.66 -0.32 -0.92
N LYS A 41 2.60 0.62 -1.06
CA LYS A 41 2.28 2.06 -1.06
C LYS A 41 1.38 2.47 -2.24
N ASN A 42 1.61 1.88 -3.42
CA ASN A 42 0.74 2.09 -4.58
C ASN A 42 -0.67 1.53 -4.35
N LEU A 43 -0.77 0.37 -3.69
CA LEU A 43 -2.05 -0.23 -3.32
C LEU A 43 -2.82 0.65 -2.35
N GLU A 44 -2.17 1.11 -1.28
CA GLU A 44 -2.73 2.07 -0.31
C GLU A 44 -3.28 3.32 -1.02
N THR A 45 -2.45 3.97 -1.84
CA THR A 45 -2.86 5.16 -2.61
C THR A 45 -4.08 4.89 -3.49
N LYS A 46 -4.19 3.69 -4.11
CA LYS A 46 -5.33 3.34 -4.95
C LYS A 46 -6.59 3.05 -4.15
N LEU A 47 -6.46 2.50 -2.94
CA LEU A 47 -7.57 2.32 -2.02
C LEU A 47 -8.15 3.67 -1.59
N ASP A 48 -7.30 4.64 -1.25
CA ASP A 48 -7.75 6.00 -0.87
C ASP A 48 -8.47 6.71 -2.02
N ILE A 49 -7.96 6.54 -3.24
CA ILE A 49 -8.63 7.04 -4.45
C ILE A 49 -10.00 6.37 -4.62
N LEU A 50 -10.11 5.05 -4.42
CA LEU A 50 -11.38 4.35 -4.56
C LEU A 50 -12.39 4.81 -3.51
N GLU A 51 -11.96 5.02 -2.27
CA GLU A 51 -12.78 5.55 -1.17
C GLU A 51 -13.30 6.95 -1.53
N THR A 52 -12.41 7.85 -1.94
CA THR A 52 -12.79 9.20 -2.39
C THR A 52 -13.80 9.14 -3.54
N LEU A 53 -13.59 8.27 -4.53
CA LEU A 53 -14.52 8.10 -5.63
C LEU A 53 -15.87 7.53 -5.16
N ASN A 54 -15.88 6.66 -4.14
CA ASN A 54 -17.08 6.09 -3.56
C ASN A 54 -17.91 7.15 -2.83
N GLU A 55 -17.27 8.00 -2.02
CA GLU A 55 -17.89 9.13 -1.33
C GLU A 55 -18.48 10.16 -2.30
N ILE A 56 -17.74 10.49 -3.35
CA ILE A 56 -18.25 11.37 -4.42
C ILE A 56 -19.44 10.71 -5.12
N PHE A 57 -19.42 9.40 -5.33
CA PHE A 57 -20.53 8.70 -5.99
C PHE A 57 -21.78 8.72 -5.13
N LEU A 58 -21.67 8.43 -3.84
CA LEU A 58 -22.75 8.53 -2.85
C LEU A 58 -23.34 9.94 -2.81
N SER A 59 -22.52 10.97 -2.66
CA SER A 59 -22.99 12.37 -2.59
C SER A 59 -23.71 12.88 -3.84
N ASN A 60 -23.52 12.22 -4.99
CA ASN A 60 -24.12 12.61 -6.26
C ASN A 60 -25.30 11.72 -6.67
N THR A 61 -25.74 10.78 -5.83
CA THR A 61 -26.79 9.81 -6.16
C THR A 61 -27.82 9.73 -5.03
N GLN A 62 -29.12 9.71 -5.37
CA GLN A 62 -30.26 9.70 -4.42
C GLN A 62 -31.25 8.56 -4.73
N THR A 63 -30.73 7.39 -5.12
CA THR A 63 -31.58 6.25 -5.54
C THR A 63 -31.11 4.96 -4.91
N GLU A 64 -32.06 4.17 -4.39
CA GLU A 64 -31.83 2.87 -3.72
C GLU A 64 -31.00 1.90 -4.59
N GLU A 65 -31.16 1.89 -5.91
CA GLU A 65 -30.38 1.04 -6.84
C GLU A 65 -28.87 1.32 -6.80
N ILE A 66 -28.47 2.49 -6.30
CA ILE A 66 -27.06 2.90 -6.19
C ILE A 66 -26.50 2.60 -4.79
N GLU A 67 -27.36 2.43 -3.78
CA GLU A 67 -26.93 2.07 -2.42
C GLU A 67 -26.24 0.69 -2.40
N ASP A 68 -26.78 -0.28 -3.13
CA ASP A 68 -26.18 -1.62 -3.24
C ASP A 68 -24.77 -1.58 -3.85
N GLU A 69 -24.56 -0.75 -4.88
CA GLU A 69 -23.25 -0.60 -5.54
C GLU A 69 -22.21 0.05 -4.62
N ILE A 70 -22.66 0.95 -3.75
CA ILE A 70 -21.81 1.64 -2.77
C ILE A 70 -21.44 0.65 -1.65
N VAL A 71 -22.43 -0.06 -1.11
CA VAL A 71 -22.24 -1.10 -0.07
C VAL A 71 -21.31 -2.21 -0.56
N GLU A 72 -21.49 -2.70 -1.79
CA GLU A 72 -20.59 -3.70 -2.38
C GLU A 72 -19.14 -3.18 -2.45
N THR A 73 -18.98 -1.91 -2.78
CA THR A 73 -17.66 -1.28 -2.85
C THR A 73 -17.04 -1.07 -1.48
N ASP A 74 -17.82 -0.72 -0.47
CA ASP A 74 -17.36 -0.58 0.90
C ASP A 74 -16.92 -1.92 1.48
N ILE A 75 -17.72 -3.00 1.30
CA ILE A 75 -17.34 -4.36 1.71
C ILE A 75 -16.05 -4.80 1.02
N TYR A 76 -15.93 -4.54 -0.30
CA TYR A 76 -14.72 -4.81 -1.05
C TYR A 76 -13.52 -4.06 -0.48
N MET A 77 -13.62 -2.75 -0.24
CA MET A 77 -12.54 -1.94 0.34
C MET A 77 -12.15 -2.41 1.73
N MET A 78 -13.12 -2.79 2.56
CA MET A 78 -12.86 -3.29 3.92
C MET A 78 -12.04 -4.58 3.89
N GLY A 79 -12.41 -5.54 3.03
CA GLY A 79 -11.65 -6.78 2.85
C GLY A 79 -10.23 -6.52 2.34
N LEU A 80 -10.05 -5.53 1.46
CA LEU A 80 -8.73 -5.16 0.96
C LEU A 80 -7.86 -4.46 1.99
N ARG A 81 -8.43 -3.61 2.84
CA ARG A 81 -7.71 -2.99 3.96
C ARG A 81 -7.22 -4.05 4.94
N MET A 82 -8.06 -5.00 5.31
CA MET A 82 -7.65 -6.14 6.15
C MET A 82 -6.51 -6.96 5.51
N LYS A 83 -6.58 -7.19 4.19
CA LYS A 83 -5.50 -7.89 3.46
C LYS A 83 -4.22 -7.06 3.46
N LEU A 84 -4.29 -5.75 3.23
CA LEU A 84 -3.16 -4.84 3.27
C LEU A 84 -2.49 -4.84 4.66
N ASP A 85 -3.28 -4.71 5.72
CA ASP A 85 -2.78 -4.75 7.10
C ASP A 85 -2.07 -6.08 7.40
N THR A 86 -2.63 -7.20 6.92
CA THR A 86 -2.03 -8.53 7.06
C THR A 86 -0.68 -8.59 6.34
N LEU A 87 -0.61 -8.10 5.10
CA LEU A 87 0.62 -8.07 4.32
C LEU A 87 1.69 -7.23 5.01
N ILE A 88 1.34 -6.04 5.52
CA ILE A 88 2.26 -5.16 6.26
C ILE A 88 2.74 -5.84 7.54
N ALA A 89 1.85 -6.48 8.31
CA ALA A 89 2.18 -7.16 9.56
C ALA A 89 3.05 -8.41 9.36
N GLU A 90 2.84 -9.18 8.30
CA GLU A 90 3.72 -10.29 7.90
C GLU A 90 5.14 -9.78 7.59
N ARG A 91 5.27 -8.61 6.94
CA ARG A 91 6.57 -8.00 6.66
C ARG A 91 7.29 -7.50 7.91
N GLY A 92 6.60 -6.78 8.80
CA GLY A 92 7.19 -6.32 10.06
C GLY A 92 7.69 -7.46 10.97
N ARG A 93 7.07 -8.64 10.88
CA ARG A 93 7.52 -9.87 11.57
C ARG A 93 8.70 -10.55 10.87
N GLY A 94 8.81 -10.45 9.55
CA GLY A 94 9.97 -10.94 8.79
C GLY A 94 11.26 -10.14 9.03
N GLU A 95 11.14 -8.82 9.27
CA GLU A 95 12.28 -7.93 9.54
C GLU A 95 12.92 -8.13 10.92
N THR A 96 12.22 -8.74 11.88
CA THR A 96 12.79 -9.09 13.19
C THR A 96 13.50 -10.44 13.20
N GLY A 97 13.35 -11.27 12.16
CA GLY A 97 13.91 -12.62 12.07
C GLY A 97 15.24 -12.74 11.31
N VAL A 98 15.66 -11.71 10.57
CA VAL A 98 16.88 -11.77 9.73
C VAL A 98 17.62 -10.44 9.82
N GLY A 99 18.53 -10.29 10.77
CA GLY A 99 19.39 -9.10 10.82
C GLY A 99 19.89 -8.64 12.18
N GLY A 100 20.14 -9.56 13.12
CA GLY A 100 20.95 -9.27 14.30
C GLY A 100 22.45 -9.18 13.96
N GLN A 101 22.83 -8.35 12.98
CA GLN A 101 24.17 -7.77 12.95
C GLN A 101 23.99 -6.29 13.26
N GLN A 102 23.84 -6.00 14.56
CA GLN A 102 24.08 -4.67 15.08
C GLN A 102 25.53 -4.33 14.75
N THR A 103 25.77 -3.53 13.72
CA THR A 103 26.98 -2.72 13.67
C THR A 103 26.85 -1.70 14.79
N THR A 104 27.37 -2.07 15.96
CA THR A 104 27.67 -1.12 17.02
C THR A 104 28.69 -0.16 16.43
N PHE A 105 28.23 0.99 15.94
CA PHE A 105 29.09 2.14 15.74
C PHE A 105 29.70 2.46 17.12
N HIS A 106 30.94 2.03 17.35
CA HIS A 106 31.76 2.59 18.41
C HIS A 106 32.30 3.92 17.87
N PRO A 107 31.89 5.08 18.42
CA PRO A 107 32.48 6.35 18.05
C PRO A 107 33.84 6.48 18.75
N LEU A 108 34.83 5.67 18.37
CA LEU A 108 36.20 5.80 18.89
C LEU A 108 37.32 5.60 17.84
N ASP A 109 37.02 5.14 16.62
CA ASP A 109 38.06 4.99 15.57
C ASP A 109 38.20 6.22 14.64
N ALA A 110 37.46 7.31 14.91
CA ALA A 110 37.55 8.55 14.13
C ALA A 110 38.62 9.55 14.61
N GLN A 111 39.53 9.14 15.50
CA GLN A 111 40.60 9.99 16.01
C GLN A 111 41.95 9.28 16.02
N ARG A 112 42.54 9.05 14.84
CA ARG A 112 43.99 8.87 14.66
C ARG A 112 44.35 8.91 13.18
N ASP A 113 44.19 10.06 12.53
CA ASP A 113 44.97 10.35 11.32
C ASP A 113 45.02 11.84 10.92
N GLN A 114 44.99 12.73 11.92
CA GLN A 114 45.41 14.12 11.75
C GLN A 114 46.28 14.53 12.94
N ALA A 115 47.56 14.18 12.85
CA ALA A 115 48.63 14.87 13.57
C ALA A 115 49.87 14.88 12.66
N ASP A 116 49.91 15.93 11.83
CA ASP A 116 51.10 16.65 11.36
C ASP A 116 52.32 15.85 10.92
N THR A 117 52.39 15.66 9.61
CA THR A 117 53.39 16.30 8.72
C THR A 117 54.50 17.06 9.46
N ARG A 118 55.71 16.51 9.41
CA ARG A 118 56.96 17.26 9.64
C ARG A 118 57.47 17.87 8.35
#